data_AF-A0AAE0X3K3-F1
#
_entry.id   AF-A0AAE0X3K3-F1
#
_cell.length_a   1.000
_cell.length_b   1.000
_cell.length_c   1.000
_cell.angle_alpha   90.00
_cell.angle_beta   90.00
_cell.angle_gamma   90.00
#
_symmetry.space_group_name_H-M   'P 1'
#
loop_
_entity.id
_entity.type
_entity.pdbx_description
1 polymer ?
#
loop_
_entity_poly.entity_id
_entity_poly.type
_entity_poly.pdbx_seq_one_letter_code
_entity_poly.pdbx_strand_id
1 'polypeptide(L)'
;ISVGDDPISCDIIFVHGLSGDDKSTWSSGSTFWPLELSRVFPNARLLSFKYDRSIWAGSNLRAMQSVTEQLLAMLTTYRRREVTEHRPIIFVVHSLGGCIVK
;
A
#
# COMPACT_ATOMS: atom_id res chain seq x y z
N ILE A 1 -18.76 -22.58 -1.31
CA ILE A 1 -17.55 -21.78 -1.01
C ILE A 1 -17.65 -21.42 0.46
N SER A 2 -16.94 -22.13 1.33
CA SER A 2 -16.89 -21.78 2.75
C SER A 2 -16.12 -20.46 2.86
N VAL A 3 -16.84 -19.37 3.09
CA VAL A 3 -16.25 -18.13 3.58
C VAL A 3 -15.82 -18.45 5.00
N GLY A 4 -14.53 -18.73 5.20
CA GLY A 4 -14.01 -18.90 6.55
C GLY A 4 -14.14 -17.55 7.26
N ASP A 5 -14.80 -17.54 8.41
CA ASP A 5 -14.85 -16.41 9.35
C ASP A 5 -13.48 -16.16 10.04
N ASP A 6 -12.40 -16.62 9.42
CA ASP A 6 -11.07 -16.48 9.98
C ASP A 6 -10.69 -15.00 10.02
N PRO A 7 -10.18 -14.50 11.16
CA PRO A 7 -9.83 -13.10 11.29
C PRO A 7 -8.72 -12.72 10.32
N ILE A 8 -8.79 -11.49 9.78
CA ILE A 8 -7.73 -10.93 8.94
C ILE A 8 -6.40 -10.97 9.71
N SER A 9 -5.43 -11.70 9.16
CA SER A 9 -4.14 -12.00 9.80
C SER A 9 -3.08 -10.94 9.55
N CYS A 10 -3.16 -10.18 8.45
CA CYS A 10 -2.22 -9.12 8.11
C CYS A 10 -2.83 -8.06 7.18
N ASP A 11 -2.23 -6.87 7.17
CA ASP A 11 -2.49 -5.84 6.17
C ASP A 11 -1.32 -5.79 5.17
N ILE A 12 -1.59 -5.95 3.88
CA ILE A 12 -0.60 -5.80 2.80
C ILE A 12 -0.85 -4.45 2.14
N ILE A 13 0.13 -3.55 2.22
CA ILE A 13 0.03 -2.18 1.74
C ILE A 13 0.91 -2.01 0.51
N PHE A 14 0.27 -1.73 -0.62
CA PHE A 14 0.92 -1.44 -1.89
C PHE A 14 1.27 0.05 -1.99
N VAL A 15 2.52 0.35 -2.32
CA VAL A 15 3.02 1.71 -2.55
C VAL A 15 3.64 1.78 -3.93
N HIS A 16 2.95 2.49 -4.83
CA HIS A 16 3.33 2.58 -6.24
C HIS A 16 4.65 3.34 -6.45
N GLY A 17 5.22 3.24 -7.66
CA GLY A 17 6.40 4.01 -8.05
C GLY A 17 6.05 5.31 -8.77
N LEU A 18 7.08 6.04 -9.21
CA LEU A 18 6.92 7.32 -9.91
C LEU A 18 6.25 7.19 -11.29
N SER A 19 6.54 6.11 -12.02
CA SER A 19 6.09 5.93 -13.41
C SER A 19 4.69 5.32 -13.54
N GLY A 20 4.06 4.94 -12.42
CA GLY A 20 2.74 4.29 -12.40
C GLY A 20 1.85 4.84 -11.29
N ASP A 21 0.69 4.22 -11.13
CA ASP A 21 -0.31 4.51 -10.11
C ASP A 21 -0.64 3.23 -9.31
N ASP A 22 -1.69 3.29 -8.49
CA ASP A 22 -2.17 2.19 -7.66
C ASP A 22 -2.64 0.94 -8.43
N LYS A 23 -2.82 1.04 -9.74
CA LYS A 23 -3.19 -0.07 -10.62
C LYS A 23 -2.10 -0.39 -11.62
N SER A 24 -1.63 0.59 -12.37
CA SER A 24 -0.68 0.39 -13.48
C SER A 24 0.67 -0.16 -13.00
N THR A 25 1.11 0.21 -11.79
CA THR A 25 2.35 -0.34 -11.20
C THR A 25 2.27 -1.85 -10.97
N TRP A 26 1.07 -2.36 -10.70
CA TRP A 26 0.82 -3.76 -10.35
C TRP A 26 0.04 -4.51 -11.42
N SER A 27 0.08 -3.99 -12.66
CA SER A 27 -0.61 -4.61 -13.79
C SER A 27 0.39 -5.02 -14.86
N SER A 28 0.13 -6.17 -15.48
CA SER A 28 0.80 -6.60 -16.71
C SER A 28 -0.26 -7.03 -17.72
N GLY A 29 -0.34 -6.30 -18.84
CA GLY A 29 -1.46 -6.42 -19.77
C GLY A 29 -2.80 -6.15 -19.08
N SER A 30 -3.72 -7.10 -19.15
CA SER A 30 -5.04 -7.04 -18.48
C SER A 30 -5.03 -7.58 -17.04
N THR A 31 -3.89 -8.02 -16.53
CA THR A 31 -3.80 -8.71 -15.24
C THR A 31 -3.33 -7.77 -14.15
N PHE A 32 -4.21 -7.45 -13.20
CA PHE A 32 -3.86 -6.78 -11.94
C PHE A 32 -3.59 -7.84 -10.87
N TRP A 33 -2.31 -8.17 -10.68
CA TRP A 33 -1.92 -9.32 -9.87
C TRP A 33 -2.25 -9.23 -8.35
N PRO A 34 -2.41 -8.03 -7.72
CA PRO A 34 -2.88 -7.97 -6.33
C PRO A 34 -4.27 -8.61 -6.14
N LEU A 35 -5.12 -8.59 -7.18
CA LEU A 35 -6.40 -9.31 -7.10
C LEU A 35 -6.19 -10.82 -6.99
N GLU A 36 -5.25 -11.38 -7.74
CA GLU A 36 -4.89 -12.81 -7.65
C GLU A 36 -4.27 -13.14 -6.27
N LEU A 37 -3.49 -12.22 -5.70
CA LEU A 37 -2.95 -12.36 -4.34
C LEU A 37 -4.06 -12.52 -3.29
N SER A 38 -5.15 -11.73 -3.39
CA SER A 38 -6.29 -11.84 -2.46
C SER A 38 -7.00 -13.20 -2.52
N ARG A 39 -6.90 -13.92 -3.64
CA ARG A 39 -7.47 -15.27 -3.78
C ARG A 39 -6.59 -16.32 -3.11
N VAL A 40 -5.27 -16.15 -3.15
CA VAL A 40 -4.30 -17.05 -2.51
C VAL A 40 -4.22 -16.81 -1.01
N PHE A 41 -4.35 -15.55 -0.57
CA PHE A 41 -4.31 -15.14 0.83
C PHE A 41 -5.64 -14.45 1.22
N PRO A 42 -6.74 -15.20 1.37
CA PRO A 42 -8.06 -14.63 1.66
C PRO A 42 -8.12 -13.88 3.00
N ASN A 43 -7.22 -14.21 3.93
CA ASN A 43 -7.17 -13.59 5.26
C ASN A 43 -6.19 -12.40 5.30
N ALA A 44 -5.62 -11.99 4.16
CA ALA A 44 -4.80 -10.79 4.05
C ALA A 44 -5.65 -9.63 3.49
N ARG A 45 -5.67 -8.50 4.20
CA ARG A 45 -6.34 -7.29 3.70
C ARG A 45 -5.39 -6.51 2.82
N LEU A 46 -5.77 -6.28 1.56
CA LEU A 46 -4.97 -5.49 0.63
C LEU A 46 -5.39 -4.01 0.67
N LEU A 47 -4.41 -3.12 0.83
CA LEU A 47 -4.58 -1.67 0.85
C LEU A 47 -3.61 -1.05 -0.16
N SER A 48 -3.95 0.13 -0.70
CA SER A 48 -3.02 0.89 -1.54
C SER A 48 -2.87 2.31 -0.99
N PHE A 49 -1.63 2.77 -0.89
CA PHE A 49 -1.32 4.17 -0.65
C PHE A 49 -1.14 4.90 -1.98
N LYS A 50 -1.87 5.99 -2.17
CA LYS A 50 -1.78 6.85 -3.35
C LYS A 50 -1.12 8.16 -2.97
N TYR A 51 -0.21 8.63 -3.80
CA TYR A 51 0.43 9.92 -3.60
C TYR A 51 0.69 10.61 -4.94
N ASP A 52 0.86 11.93 -4.91
CA ASP A 52 1.17 12.70 -6.12
C ASP A 52 2.60 12.42 -6.58
N ARG A 53 2.75 12.04 -7.84
CA ARG A 53 4.04 11.76 -8.50
C ARG A 53 4.86 13.03 -8.71
N SER A 54 4.24 14.21 -8.69
CA SER A 54 4.91 15.50 -8.82
C SER A 54 5.95 15.77 -7.73
N ILE A 55 5.90 15.03 -6.60
CA ILE A 55 6.84 15.19 -5.47
C ILE A 55 8.31 14.96 -5.86
N TRP A 56 8.58 14.25 -6.96
CA TRP A 56 9.93 13.94 -7.41
C TRP A 56 10.49 14.97 -8.42
N ALA A 57 9.70 15.96 -8.84
CA ALA A 57 10.18 17.00 -9.76
C ALA A 57 11.35 17.78 -9.14
N GLY A 58 12.57 17.40 -9.49
CA GLY A 58 13.81 18.03 -9.00
C GLY A 58 14.31 17.54 -7.64
N SER A 59 13.99 16.31 -7.19
CA SER A 59 14.49 15.74 -5.93
C SER A 59 14.12 16.58 -4.69
N ASN A 60 12.88 17.07 -4.64
CA ASN A 60 12.40 17.87 -3.53
C ASN A 60 12.18 17.00 -2.27
N LEU A 61 13.23 16.91 -1.44
CA LEU A 61 13.22 16.15 -0.19
C LEU A 61 12.07 16.55 0.74
N ARG A 62 11.65 17.82 0.77
CA ARG A 62 10.53 18.27 1.61
C ARG A 62 9.20 17.70 1.11
N ALA A 63 9.00 17.65 -0.21
CA ALA A 63 7.80 17.05 -0.79
C ALA A 63 7.73 15.55 -0.48
N MET A 64 8.88 14.85 -0.54
CA MET A 64 8.97 13.46 -0.13
C MET A 64 8.65 13.26 1.36
N GLN A 65 9.26 14.07 2.25
CA GLN A 65 8.98 14.03 3.68
C GLN A 65 7.50 14.24 3.97
N SER A 66 6.86 15.21 3.32
CA SER A 66 5.43 15.44 3.46
C SER A 66 4.60 14.22 3.06
N VAL A 67 4.98 13.51 2.00
CA VAL A 67 4.28 12.28 1.58
C VAL A 67 4.51 11.13 2.56
N THR A 68 5.70 10.99 3.12
CA THR A 68 5.98 10.01 4.19
C THR A 68 5.18 10.31 5.45
N GLU A 69 5.09 11.59 5.86
CA GLU A 69 4.27 12.02 6.99
C GLU A 69 2.77 11.76 6.74
N GLN A 70 2.29 11.99 5.52
CA GLN A 70 0.93 11.66 5.12
C GLN A 70 0.66 10.15 5.20
N LEU A 71 1.57 9.31 4.70
CA LEU A 71 1.46 7.86 4.82
C LEU A 71 1.34 7.44 6.30
N LEU A 72 2.23 7.95 7.15
CA LEU A 72 2.24 7.62 8.58
C LEU A 72 0.95 8.07 9.27
N ALA A 73 0.50 9.30 9.01
CA ALA A 73 -0.72 9.86 9.61
C ALA A 73 -1.97 9.09 9.17
N MET A 74 -2.10 8.79 7.88
CA MET A 74 -3.21 8.01 7.33
C MET A 74 -3.22 6.59 7.88
N LEU A 75 -2.07 5.90 7.89
CA LEU A 75 -1.96 4.54 8.40
C LEU A 75 -2.28 4.48 9.89
N THR A 76 -1.75 5.42 10.69
CA THR A 76 -2.03 5.48 12.13
C THR A 76 -3.51 5.71 12.41
N THR A 77 -4.13 6.65 11.68
CA THR A 77 -5.56 6.95 11.81
C THR A 77 -6.41 5.76 11.42
N TYR A 78 -6.08 5.12 10.29
CA TYR A 78 -6.77 3.94 9.80
C TYR A 78 -6.71 2.78 10.80
N ARG A 79 -5.51 2.46 11.32
CA ARG A 79 -5.36 1.36 12.27
C ARG A 79 -6.11 1.58 13.58
N ARG A 80 -6.14 2.81 14.09
CA ARG A 80 -6.95 3.14 15.28
C ARG A 80 -8.44 3.00 15.01
N ARG A 81 -8.91 3.49 13.87
CA ARG A 81 -10.33 3.42 13.49
C ARG A 81 -10.81 1.98 13.32
N GLU A 82 -9.99 1.14 12.70
CA GLU A 82 -10.31 -0.25 12.41
C GLU A 82 -9.91 -1.21 13.55
N VAL A 83 -9.30 -0.70 14.63
CA VAL A 83 -8.77 -1.48 15.77
C VAL A 83 -7.78 -2.57 15.32
N THR A 84 -6.82 -2.18 14.47
CA THR A 84 -5.83 -3.09 13.85
C THR A 84 -4.39 -2.77 14.21
N GLU A 85 -4.15 -2.12 15.35
CA GLU A 85 -2.82 -1.71 15.84
C GLU A 85 -1.88 -2.89 16.16
N HIS A 86 -2.42 -4.08 16.40
CA HIS A 86 -1.64 -5.29 16.63
C HIS A 86 -1.44 -6.13 15.35
N ARG A 87 -2.18 -5.84 14.28
CA ARG A 87 -2.10 -6.60 13.04
C ARG A 87 -0.79 -6.32 12.30
N PRO A 88 -0.02 -7.34 11.88
CA PRO A 88 1.22 -7.12 11.14
C PRO A 88 0.95 -6.44 9.79
N ILE A 89 1.92 -5.62 9.36
CA ILE A 89 1.90 -4.90 8.08
C ILE A 89 3.00 -5.45 7.20
N ILE A 90 2.67 -5.71 5.94
CA ILE A 90 3.62 -6.06 4.89
C ILE A 90 3.55 -4.98 3.82
N PHE A 91 4.65 -4.29 3.58
CA PHE A 91 4.72 -3.33 2.47
C PHE A 91 5.18 -4.03 1.19
N VAL A 92 4.45 -3.79 0.10
CA VAL A 92 4.87 -4.14 -1.26
C VAL A 92 5.14 -2.83 -1.99
N VAL A 93 6.41 -2.59 -2.32
CA VAL A 93 6.88 -1.29 -2.82
C VAL A 93 7.54 -1.43 -4.17
N HIS A 94 7.39 -0.42 -5.03
CA HIS A 94 8.11 -0.33 -6.29
C HIS A 94 8.88 0.98 -6.38
N SER A 95 10.19 0.90 -6.65
CA SER A 95 11.06 2.06 -6.90
C SER A 95 10.88 3.17 -5.83
N LEU A 96 10.45 4.37 -6.21
CA LEU A 96 10.21 5.52 -5.31
C LEU A 96 9.32 5.18 -4.11
N GLY A 97 8.35 4.27 -4.26
CA GLY A 97 7.51 3.82 -3.15
C GLY A 97 8.32 3.23 -1.99
N GLY A 98 9.49 2.63 -2.27
CA GLY A 98 10.39 2.13 -1.24
C GLY A 98 11.07 3.25 -0.44
N CYS A 99 11.37 4.38 -1.09
CA CYS A 99 11.90 5.56 -0.40
C CYS A 99 10.84 6.26 0.46
N ILE A 100 9.56 6.17 0.09
CA ILE A 100 8.46 6.74 0.87
C ILE A 100 8.22 5.95 2.16
N VAL A 101 8.41 4.63 2.13
CA VAL A 101 8.19 3.73 3.26
C VAL A 101 9.37 3.67 4.25
N LYS A 102 10.61 3.89 3.77
CA LYS A 102 11.84 3.77 4.56
C LYS A 102 12.07 4.98 5.47
#